data_AF-A0A354FH18-F1
#
_entry.id   AF-A0A354FH18-F1
#
_cell.length_a   1.000
_cell.length_b   1.000
_cell.length_c   1.000
_cell.angle_alpha   90.00
_cell.angle_beta   90.00
_cell.angle_gamma   90.00
#
_symmetry.space_group_name_H-M   'P 1'
#
loop_
_entity.id
_entity.type
_entity.pdbx_description
1 polymer ?
#
loop_
_entity_poly.entity_id
_entity_poly.type
_entity_poly.pdbx_seq_one_letter_code
_entity_poly.pdbx_strand_id
1 'polypeptide(L)' 'WYHVLVHQSWQTTYVSERNLEEDTTEAPIVHPLTEQFFTGFENGCYLQSLS' A
#
# COMPACT_ATOMS: atom_id res chain seq x y z
N TRP A 1 -9.98 -9.97 -4.22
CA TRP A 1 -10.40 -8.70 -3.59
C TRP A 1 -9.27 -8.23 -2.72
N TYR A 2 -8.97 -6.94 -2.72
CA TYR A 2 -7.84 -6.31 -2.03
C TYR A 2 -8.36 -5.22 -1.11
N HIS A 3 -7.74 -5.11 0.07
CA HIS A 3 -7.88 -3.97 0.96
C HIS A 3 -6.77 -2.97 0.63
N VAL A 4 -7.14 -1.77 0.19
CA VAL A 4 -6.21 -0.79 -0.39
C VAL A 4 -6.15 0.43 0.51
N LEU A 5 -4.92 0.86 0.83
CA LEU A 5 -4.62 2.11 1.51
C LEU A 5 -4.55 3.24 0.48
N VAL A 6 -5.32 4.32 0.66
CA VAL A 6 -5.40 5.41 -0.32
C VAL A 6 -4.32 6.46 -0.04
N HIS A 7 -3.48 6.78 -1.03
CA HIS A 7 -2.42 7.78 -0.89
C HIS A 7 -2.96 9.14 -0.40
N GLN A 8 -2.27 9.77 0.56
CA GLN A 8 -2.64 11.06 1.17
C GLN A 8 -4.06 11.11 1.74
N SER A 9 -4.54 9.97 2.22
CA SER A 9 -5.85 9.84 2.84
C SER A 9 -5.76 9.04 4.15
N TRP A 10 -6.84 9.12 4.93
CA TRP A 10 -7.06 8.28 6.10
C TRP A 10 -7.94 7.07 5.76
N GLN A 11 -8.41 7.00 4.52
CA GLN A 11 -9.40 6.02 4.07
C GLN A 11 -8.74 4.78 3.50
N THR A 12 -9.42 3.66 3.70
CA THR A 12 -9.13 2.39 3.03
C THR A 12 -10.32 1.97 2.18
N THR A 13 -10.08 1.27 1.08
CA THR A 13 -11.14 0.76 0.21
C THR A 13 -11.01 -0.75 -0.03
N TYR A 14 -12.09 -1.36 -0.54
CA TYR A 14 -12.13 -2.76 -0.95
C TYR A 14 -12.41 -2.84 -2.44
N VAL A 15 -11.50 -3.46 -3.20
CA VAL A 15 -11.56 -3.47 -4.66
C VAL A 15 -11.22 -4.85 -5.22
N SER A 16 -11.81 -5.21 -6.37
CA SER A 16 -11.44 -6.43 -7.10
C SER A 16 -10.13 -6.23 -7.84
N GLU A 17 -9.34 -7.29 -8.01
CA GLU A 17 -8.08 -7.29 -8.78
C GLU A 17 -8.21 -6.63 -10.16
N ARG A 18 -9.29 -6.92 -10.87
CA ARG A 18 -9.57 -6.39 -12.23
C ARG A 18 -9.73 -4.87 -12.31
N ASN A 19 -9.81 -4.17 -11.18
CA ASN A 19 -9.92 -2.71 -11.11
C ASN A 19 -8.63 -2.09 -10.55
N LEU A 20 -7.54 -2.85 -10.50
CA LEU A 20 -6.22 -2.39 -10.12
C LEU A 20 -5.30 -2.38 -11.33
N GLU A 21 -4.39 -1.42 -11.34
CA GLU A 21 -3.28 -1.33 -12.28
C GLU A 21 -1.99 -1.23 -11.47
N GLU A 22 -0.88 -1.68 -12.06
CA GLU A 22 0.43 -1.63 -11.43
C GLU A 22 0.93 -0.18 -11.34
N ASP A 23 1.47 0.17 -10.17
CA ASP A 23 2.13 1.46 -9.97
C ASP A 23 3.57 1.38 -10.48
N THR A 24 3.93 2.26 -11.42
CA THR A 24 5.27 2.36 -12.01
C THR A 24 6.10 3.51 -11.44
N THR A 25 5.57 4.24 -10.45
CA THR A 25 6.24 5.41 -9.88
C THR A 25 7.34 5.06 -8.88
N GLU A 26 7.35 3.83 -8.36
CA GLU A 26 8.25 3.36 -7.29
C GLU A 26 8.25 4.25 -6.03
N ALA A 27 7.21 5.05 -5.85
CA ALA A 27 7.11 6.02 -4.76
C ALA A 27 6.38 5.43 -3.55
N PRO A 28 6.82 5.73 -2.32
CA PRO A 28 6.05 5.34 -1.14
C PRO A 28 4.74 6.13 -1.10
N ILE A 29 3.70 5.52 -0.51
CA ILE A 29 2.46 6.21 -0.21
C ILE A 29 2.50 6.86 1.18
N VAL A 30 1.73 7.93 1.35
CA VAL A 30 1.50 8.56 2.67
C VAL A 30 0.16 8.07 3.20
N HIS A 31 0.18 7.18 4.21
CA HIS A 31 -1.04 6.70 4.86
C HIS A 31 -0.79 6.35 6.33
N PRO A 32 -1.68 6.67 7.29
CA PRO A 32 -1.43 6.41 8.72
C PRO A 32 -1.18 4.94 9.08
N LEU A 33 -1.68 4.00 8.28
CA LEU A 33 -1.57 2.57 8.55
C LEU A 33 -0.35 1.89 7.92
N THR A 34 0.50 2.58 7.15
CA THR A 34 1.66 1.90 6.52
C THR A 34 2.59 1.30 7.56
N GLU A 35 2.84 1.99 8.67
CA GLU A 35 3.71 1.49 9.76
C GLU A 35 3.09 0.33 10.55
N GLN A 36 1.77 0.13 10.46
CA GLN A 36 1.09 -1.00 11.11
C GLN A 36 1.30 -2.30 10.32
N PHE A 37 1.40 -2.21 8.99
CA PHE A 37 1.48 -3.39 8.12
C PHE A 37 2.89 -3.68 7.60
N PHE A 38 3.75 -2.67 7.52
CA PHE A 38 5.05 -2.76 6.87
C PHE A 38 6.16 -2.25 7.79
N THR A 39 7.34 -2.83 7.64
CA THR A 39 8.54 -2.48 8.45
C THR A 39 9.47 -1.51 7.74
N GLY A 40 9.30 -1.33 6.42
CA GLY A 40 10.13 -0.47 5.60
C GLY A 40 9.67 -0.42 4.16
N PHE A 41 10.39 0.36 3.36
CA PHE A 41 10.18 0.52 1.92
C PHE A 41 11.53 0.53 1.22
N GLU A 42 11.77 -0.44 0.34
CA GLU A 42 13.05 -0.62 -0.38
C GLU A 42 12.77 -1.01 -1.83
N ASN A 43 13.51 -0.41 -2.77
CA ASN A 43 13.41 -0.69 -4.21
C ASN A 43 11.97 -0.67 -4.75
N GLY A 44 11.19 0.36 -4.39
CA GLY A 44 9.80 0.50 -4.85
C GLY A 44 8.77 -0.41 -4.14
N CYS A 45 9.20 -1.25 -3.20
CA CYS A 45 8.33 -2.23 -2.54
C CYS A 45 8.28 -2.04 -1.01
N TYR A 46 7.09 -2.22 -0.43
CA TYR A 46 6.96 -2.32 1.03
C TYR A 46 7.40 -3.69 1.53
N LEU A 47 8.20 -3.69 2.60
CA LEU A 47 8.64 -4.90 3.28
C LEU A 47 7.56 -5.36 4.25
N GLN A 48 7.12 -6.62 4.11
CA GLN A 48 6.17 -7.22 5.04
C GLN A 48 6.77 -7.32 6.44
N SER A 49 5.95 -7.02 7.45
CA SER A 49 6.30 -7.38 8.83
C SER A 49 6.24 -8.90 8.95
N LEU A 50 7.37 -9.57 9.18
CA LEU A 50 7.40 -10.98 9.57
C LEU A 50 6.80 -11.07 10.98
N SER A 51 5.54 -11.48 11.07
CA SER A 51 4.91 -11.87 12.33
C SER A 51 5.46 -13.19 12.84
#